data_AF-A0A1W2TRS7-F1
#
_entry.id   AF-A0A1W2TRS7-F1
#
_cell.length_a   1.000
_cell.length_b   1.000
_cell.length_c   1.000
_cell.angle_alpha   90.00
_cell.angle_beta   90.00
_cell.angle_gamma   90.00
#
_symmetry.space_group_name_H-M   'P 1'
#
loop_
_entity.id
_entity.type
_entity.pdbx_description
1 polymer ?
#
loop_
_entity_poly.entity_id
_entity_poly.type
_entity_poly.pdbx_seq_one_letter_code
_entity_poly.pdbx_strand_id
1 'polypeptide(L)'
;MSLPGERRTSGAVSTVPQATIDDETLEDYEDIFAHIRATDEARARAGDVRGLWTTAGNTISHLSSHFVTEPHVDFSGGWTLQLQNLWHLYYVTGKHCLEDSVAPVILQLIETSQRGLLARHRISSTGAVEIEHAPVVVRVGNSVIQQYLWQDLPFLVPDMTGYWIQDCARMSCSQRERISFFWASLTAASSAPWSFGLCRIALMVLRDTLETQRRLASAGLEPGGEDSENAGRTIDMLTIADLLRAANAWLARAGSRITQLCEAGDSNAATGLTIPVPDDVSALGPLAQAAGIQAVPGGFSSQRWFFWLRRLDEIGAETSPRGLAESSAMGMASPFVQRVREEKQMARRVAYNMVYTASQSNSTIVQELIRMGRVPL
;
A
#
# COMPACT_ATOMS: atom_id res chain seq x y z
N MET A 1 -66.84 -9.75 -21.67
CA MET A 1 -66.44 -9.02 -22.89
C MET A 1 -66.05 -7.61 -22.50
N SER A 2 -65.03 -7.07 -23.17
CA SER A 2 -64.34 -5.76 -23.00
C SER A 2 -63.06 -5.78 -22.15
N LEU A 3 -61.96 -5.51 -22.87
CA LEU A 3 -60.54 -5.49 -22.49
C LEU A 3 -60.17 -4.21 -21.70
N PRO A 4 -59.08 -4.21 -20.91
CA PRO A 4 -58.35 -3.00 -20.57
C PRO A 4 -57.11 -2.82 -21.47
N GLY A 5 -56.97 -1.60 -21.98
CA GLY A 5 -55.95 -1.16 -22.93
C GLY A 5 -54.55 -0.95 -22.35
N GLU A 6 -53.63 -0.89 -23.29
CA GLU A 6 -52.17 -0.85 -23.20
C GLU A 6 -51.63 0.34 -22.38
N ARG A 7 -50.65 0.05 -21.51
CA ARG A 7 -49.72 1.06 -20.97
C ARG A 7 -48.66 1.37 -22.02
N ARG A 8 -48.66 2.61 -22.54
CA ARG A 8 -47.50 3.20 -23.21
C ARG A 8 -46.42 3.51 -22.18
N THR A 9 -45.25 2.88 -22.32
CA THR A 9 -44.01 3.27 -21.68
C THR A 9 -43.35 4.37 -22.51
N SER A 10 -43.34 5.60 -22.02
CA SER A 10 -42.45 6.64 -22.53
C SER A 10 -41.10 6.50 -21.83
N GLY A 11 -40.11 5.97 -22.55
CA GLY A 11 -38.71 6.00 -22.13
C GLY A 11 -38.18 7.42 -22.25
N ALA A 12 -37.80 8.02 -21.13
CA ALA A 12 -36.90 9.16 -21.09
C ALA A 12 -35.51 8.63 -20.74
N VAL A 13 -34.67 8.46 -21.76
CA VAL A 13 -33.24 8.21 -21.60
C VAL A 13 -32.63 9.51 -21.10
N SER A 14 -32.29 9.56 -19.82
CA SER A 14 -31.50 10.65 -19.23
C SER A 14 -30.05 10.48 -19.68
N THR A 15 -29.67 11.13 -20.78
CA THR A 15 -28.29 11.23 -21.22
C THR A 15 -27.53 12.12 -20.25
N VAL A 16 -26.75 11.51 -19.35
CA VAL A 16 -25.70 12.20 -18.60
C VAL A 16 -24.69 12.75 -19.62
N PRO A 17 -24.32 14.04 -19.58
CA PRO A 17 -23.28 14.58 -20.45
C PRO A 17 -21.97 13.87 -20.13
N GLN A 18 -21.45 13.13 -21.09
CA GLN A 18 -20.10 12.59 -21.03
C GLN A 18 -19.15 13.74 -21.33
N ALA A 19 -18.54 14.33 -20.30
CA ALA A 19 -17.50 15.33 -20.47
C ALA A 19 -16.30 14.65 -21.15
N THR A 20 -16.17 14.84 -22.46
CA THR A 20 -14.95 14.56 -23.20
C THR A 20 -14.03 15.75 -22.99
N ILE A 21 -13.05 15.60 -22.11
CA ILE A 21 -11.88 16.48 -22.03
C ILE A 21 -11.12 16.28 -23.34
N ASP A 22 -10.80 17.38 -24.04
CA ASP A 22 -10.00 17.34 -25.27
C ASP A 22 -8.61 16.76 -24.97
N ASP A 23 -8.16 15.80 -25.79
CA ASP A 23 -6.92 15.02 -25.60
C ASP A 23 -5.68 15.93 -25.41
N GLU A 24 -5.64 17.08 -26.09
CA GLU A 24 -4.58 18.10 -25.97
C GLU A 24 -4.48 18.71 -24.56
N THR A 25 -5.61 18.86 -23.86
CA THR A 25 -5.58 19.40 -22.49
C THR A 25 -5.07 18.38 -21.47
N LEU A 26 -5.21 17.08 -21.75
CA LEU A 26 -4.76 16.01 -20.86
C LEU A 26 -3.22 15.91 -20.88
N GLU A 27 -2.59 16.00 -22.05
CA GLU A 27 -1.13 15.99 -22.23
C GLU A 27 -0.46 17.18 -21.51
N ASP A 28 -1.03 18.38 -21.62
CA ASP A 28 -0.52 19.58 -20.92
C ASP A 28 -0.54 19.41 -19.39
N TYR A 29 -1.55 18.73 -18.84
CA TYR A 29 -1.60 18.43 -17.41
C TYR A 29 -0.55 17.40 -17.01
N GLU A 30 -0.32 16.35 -17.80
CA GLU A 30 0.68 15.32 -17.50
C GLU A 30 2.09 15.90 -17.33
N ASP A 31 2.50 16.82 -18.21
CA ASP A 31 3.80 17.50 -18.13
C ASP A 31 3.93 18.39 -16.88
N ILE A 32 2.87 19.14 -16.54
CA ILE A 32 2.83 19.94 -15.31
C ILE A 32 2.97 19.05 -14.07
N PHE A 33 2.28 17.91 -14.04
CA PHE A 33 2.35 17.00 -12.89
C PHE A 33 3.68 16.27 -12.82
N ALA A 34 4.26 15.86 -13.95
CA ALA A 34 5.63 15.33 -13.97
C ALA A 34 6.62 16.34 -13.38
N HIS A 35 6.46 17.63 -13.70
CA HIS A 35 7.25 18.72 -13.13
C HIS A 35 7.02 18.89 -11.62
N ILE A 36 5.76 18.88 -11.16
CA ILE A 36 5.42 18.96 -9.72
C ILE A 36 6.04 17.79 -8.95
N ARG A 37 5.86 16.56 -9.44
CA ARG A 37 6.41 15.34 -8.81
C ARG A 37 7.94 15.38 -8.75
N ALA A 38 8.60 15.81 -9.82
CA ALA A 38 10.04 15.99 -9.84
C ALA A 38 10.51 17.06 -8.84
N THR A 39 9.73 18.14 -8.69
CA THR A 39 9.98 19.21 -7.72
C THR A 39 9.84 18.73 -6.29
N ASP A 40 8.79 17.96 -5.99
CA ASP A 40 8.55 17.40 -4.65
C ASP A 40 9.66 16.40 -4.27
N GLU A 41 10.09 15.54 -5.18
CA GLU A 41 11.25 14.66 -4.99
C GLU A 41 12.57 15.43 -4.81
N ALA A 42 12.75 16.56 -5.50
CA ALA A 42 13.92 17.41 -5.29
C ALA A 42 13.91 18.08 -3.90
N ARG A 43 12.75 18.58 -3.47
CA ARG A 43 12.54 19.14 -2.12
C ARG A 43 12.80 18.12 -1.03
N ALA A 44 12.29 16.90 -1.21
CA ALA A 44 12.49 15.81 -0.26
C ALA A 44 13.97 15.45 -0.12
N ARG A 45 14.70 15.34 -1.24
CA ARG A 45 16.16 15.10 -1.26
C ARG A 45 16.96 16.24 -0.63
N ALA A 46 16.45 17.47 -0.69
CA ALA A 46 17.03 18.61 0.02
C ALA A 46 16.69 18.63 1.53
N GLY A 47 15.90 17.68 2.03
CA GLY A 47 15.50 17.56 3.43
C GLY A 47 14.23 18.34 3.81
N ASP A 48 13.50 18.92 2.86
CA ASP A 48 12.25 19.66 3.10
C ASP A 48 11.03 18.72 3.27
N VAL A 49 11.16 17.68 4.09
CA VAL A 49 10.06 16.75 4.38
C VAL A 49 8.91 17.47 5.08
N ARG A 50 9.23 18.44 5.95
CA ARG A 50 8.22 19.23 6.68
C ARG A 50 7.39 20.12 5.76
N GLY A 51 8.04 20.77 4.78
CA GLY A 51 7.33 21.57 3.79
C GLY A 51 6.37 20.74 2.94
N LEU A 52 6.72 19.49 2.63
CA LEU A 52 5.85 18.59 1.85
C LEU A 52 4.54 18.27 2.58
N TRP A 53 4.59 17.80 3.83
CA TRP A 53 3.36 17.48 4.56
C TRP A 53 2.58 18.73 5.02
N THR A 54 3.25 19.89 5.15
CA THR A 54 2.57 21.18 5.31
C THR A 54 1.79 21.54 4.03
N THR A 55 2.39 21.29 2.85
CA THR A 55 1.73 21.48 1.55
C THR A 55 0.51 20.56 1.45
N ALA A 56 0.64 19.29 1.86
CA ALA A 56 -0.49 18.35 1.90
C ALA A 56 -1.64 18.85 2.79
N GLY A 57 -1.34 19.41 3.97
CA GLY A 57 -2.35 20.00 4.86
C GLY A 57 -3.08 21.20 4.25
N ASN A 58 -2.35 22.04 3.50
CA ASN A 58 -2.95 23.16 2.76
C ASN A 58 -3.85 22.65 1.63
N THR A 59 -3.41 21.62 0.88
CA THR A 59 -4.20 20.96 -0.17
C THR A 59 -5.48 20.34 0.40
N ILE A 60 -5.41 19.66 1.54
CA ILE A 60 -6.61 19.12 2.23
C ILE A 60 -7.58 20.23 2.60
N SER A 61 -7.09 21.35 3.13
CA SER A 61 -7.92 22.50 3.51
C SER A 61 -8.59 23.15 2.28
N HIS A 62 -7.83 23.30 1.19
CA HIS A 62 -8.32 23.82 -0.08
C HIS A 62 -9.41 22.91 -0.67
N LEU A 63 -9.13 21.61 -0.80
CA LEU A 63 -10.09 20.61 -1.29
C LEU A 63 -11.35 20.56 -0.42
N SER A 64 -11.20 20.63 0.91
CA SER A 64 -12.34 20.66 1.84
C SER A 64 -13.23 21.87 1.60
N SER A 65 -12.64 23.06 1.48
CA SER A 65 -13.38 24.30 1.23
C SER A 65 -14.11 24.23 -0.10
N HIS A 66 -13.39 23.86 -1.16
CA HIS A 66 -13.92 23.79 -2.51
C HIS A 66 -15.08 22.78 -2.62
N PHE A 67 -14.97 21.63 -1.96
CA PHE A 67 -16.03 20.62 -1.90
C PHE A 67 -17.34 21.19 -1.34
N VAL A 68 -17.23 21.98 -0.26
CA VAL A 68 -18.38 22.49 0.49
C VAL A 68 -19.02 23.70 -0.20
N THR A 69 -18.19 24.56 -0.82
CA THR A 69 -18.65 25.83 -1.40
C THR A 69 -19.21 25.69 -2.81
N GLU A 70 -18.76 24.70 -3.59
CA GLU A 70 -19.18 24.58 -4.97
C GLU A 70 -20.46 23.76 -5.13
N PRO A 71 -21.52 24.33 -5.74
CA PRO A 71 -22.79 23.63 -5.94
C PRO A 71 -22.69 22.49 -6.97
N HIS A 72 -21.67 22.53 -7.84
CA HIS A 72 -21.37 21.52 -8.85
C HIS A 72 -19.86 21.21 -8.86
N VAL A 73 -19.44 20.28 -8.00
CA VAL A 73 -18.10 19.71 -8.13
C VAL A 73 -18.14 18.67 -9.25
N ASP A 74 -17.52 18.99 -10.38
CA ASP A 74 -17.17 17.98 -11.36
C ASP A 74 -15.88 17.29 -10.87
N PHE A 75 -15.98 15.98 -10.59
CA PHE A 75 -14.82 15.18 -10.21
C PHE A 75 -13.98 14.76 -11.42
N SER A 76 -14.34 15.19 -12.63
CA SER A 76 -13.53 15.00 -13.84
C SER A 76 -12.30 15.93 -13.87
N GLY A 77 -11.21 15.44 -14.47
CA GLY A 77 -9.98 16.22 -14.70
C GLY A 77 -9.31 16.75 -13.44
N GLY A 78 -9.42 18.07 -13.21
CA GLY A 78 -8.61 18.82 -12.22
C GLY A 78 -8.76 18.35 -10.76
N TRP A 79 -9.95 17.92 -10.35
CA TRP A 79 -10.19 17.43 -8.99
C TRP A 79 -9.50 16.10 -8.71
N THR A 80 -9.60 15.17 -9.67
CA THR A 80 -8.90 13.88 -9.60
C THR A 80 -7.39 14.11 -9.51
N LEU A 81 -6.85 15.02 -10.32
CA LEU A 81 -5.43 15.34 -10.34
C LEU A 81 -4.94 15.96 -9.02
N GLN A 82 -5.71 16.87 -8.42
CA GLN A 82 -5.37 17.43 -7.11
C GLN A 82 -5.34 16.37 -6.00
N LEU A 83 -6.26 15.40 -6.03
CA LEU A 83 -6.27 14.28 -5.09
C LEU A 83 -5.07 13.35 -5.29
N GLN A 84 -4.76 12.99 -6.53
CA GLN A 84 -3.59 12.16 -6.83
C GLN A 84 -2.28 12.85 -6.44
N ASN A 85 -2.19 14.17 -6.60
CA ASN A 85 -1.08 14.98 -6.11
C ASN A 85 -0.98 14.99 -4.59
N LEU A 86 -2.10 15.08 -3.88
CA LEU A 86 -2.12 14.97 -2.43
C LEU A 86 -1.49 13.64 -1.98
N TRP A 87 -1.86 12.54 -2.64
CA TRP A 87 -1.28 11.23 -2.35
C TRP A 87 0.19 11.15 -2.73
N HIS A 88 0.59 11.75 -3.85
CA HIS A 88 2.00 11.86 -4.22
C HIS A 88 2.83 12.56 -3.12
N LEU A 89 2.34 13.65 -2.55
CA LEU A 89 3.00 14.35 -1.45
C LEU A 89 3.23 13.43 -0.23
N TYR A 90 2.23 12.63 0.14
CA TYR A 90 2.38 11.66 1.24
C TYR A 90 3.31 10.50 0.89
N TYR A 91 3.31 10.05 -0.37
CA TYR A 91 4.25 9.05 -0.85
C TYR A 91 5.71 9.54 -0.74
N VAL A 92 6.01 10.72 -1.31
CA VAL A 92 7.36 11.31 -1.24
C VAL A 92 7.74 11.61 0.20
N THR A 93 6.80 12.12 1.01
CA THR A 93 7.02 12.33 2.45
C THR A 93 7.42 11.02 3.12
N GLY A 94 6.63 9.95 2.98
CA GLY A 94 6.91 8.66 3.62
C GLY A 94 8.22 8.02 3.15
N LYS A 95 8.61 8.22 1.89
CA LYS A 95 9.86 7.70 1.30
C LYS A 95 11.10 8.33 1.94
N HIS A 96 11.02 9.62 2.32
CA HIS A 96 12.14 10.38 2.85
C HIS A 96 12.06 10.69 4.35
N CYS A 97 10.91 10.44 4.99
CA CYS A 97 10.70 10.73 6.41
C CYS A 97 11.54 9.79 7.31
N LEU A 98 12.16 10.39 8.33
CA LEU A 98 12.82 9.65 9.41
C LEU A 98 11.78 9.16 10.41
N GLU A 99 12.05 8.04 11.09
CA GLU A 99 11.12 7.39 12.03
C GLU A 99 10.53 8.38 13.06
N ASP A 100 11.35 9.26 13.64
CA ASP A 100 10.91 10.24 14.65
C ASP A 100 9.96 11.32 14.09
N SER A 101 9.94 11.52 12.77
CA SER A 101 9.11 12.52 12.09
C SER A 101 7.85 11.94 11.45
N VAL A 102 7.63 10.63 11.53
CA VAL A 102 6.51 9.92 10.90
C VAL A 102 5.18 10.19 11.63
N ALA A 103 5.19 10.27 12.96
CA ALA A 103 3.96 10.35 13.76
C ALA A 103 3.06 11.56 13.43
N PRO A 104 3.57 12.80 13.29
CA PRO A 104 2.73 13.95 12.93
C PRO A 104 2.05 13.78 11.56
N VAL A 105 2.73 13.19 10.59
CA VAL A 105 2.20 12.98 9.23
C VAL A 105 1.09 11.93 9.24
N ILE A 106 1.28 10.85 10.00
CA ILE A 106 0.24 9.82 10.19
C ILE A 106 -0.98 10.42 10.87
N LEU A 107 -0.77 11.22 11.92
CA LEU A 107 -1.86 11.86 12.66
C LEU A 107 -2.68 12.76 11.73
N GLN A 108 -2.03 13.55 10.87
CA GLN A 108 -2.72 14.39 9.88
C GLN A 108 -3.62 13.58 8.94
N LEU A 109 -3.15 12.43 8.44
CA LEU A 109 -3.96 11.54 7.58
C LEU A 109 -5.14 10.93 8.34
N ILE A 110 -4.93 10.51 9.59
CA ILE A 110 -5.98 9.95 10.44
C ILE A 110 -7.03 11.01 10.74
N GLU A 111 -6.62 12.20 11.18
CA GLU A 111 -7.50 13.34 11.43
C GLU A 111 -8.28 13.73 10.18
N THR A 112 -7.62 13.71 9.02
CA THR A 112 -8.29 13.93 7.73
C THR A 112 -9.36 12.88 7.52
N SER A 113 -9.05 11.59 7.68
CA SER A 113 -10.03 10.52 7.51
C SER A 113 -11.22 10.61 8.48
N GLN A 114 -10.98 11.15 9.67
CA GLN A 114 -11.98 11.33 10.72
C GLN A 114 -12.86 12.57 10.53
N ARG A 115 -12.61 13.40 9.51
CA ARG A 115 -13.53 14.50 9.11
C ARG A 115 -14.89 13.98 8.63
N GLY A 116 -14.98 12.70 8.29
CA GLY A 116 -16.23 12.02 7.97
C GLY A 116 -16.89 12.52 6.69
N LEU A 117 -18.23 12.48 6.68
CA LEU A 117 -19.05 12.88 5.54
C LEU A 117 -19.15 14.41 5.46
N LEU A 118 -18.48 15.00 4.48
CA LEU A 118 -18.66 16.42 4.20
C LEU A 118 -20.09 16.69 3.71
N ALA A 119 -20.68 17.77 4.21
CA ALA A 119 -21.97 18.27 3.79
C ALA A 119 -21.75 19.47 2.85
N ARG A 120 -22.51 19.52 1.74
CA ARG A 120 -22.53 20.69 0.86
C ARG A 120 -23.96 21.12 0.57
N HIS A 121 -24.10 22.38 0.17
CA HIS A 121 -25.36 22.93 -0.28
C HIS A 121 -25.58 22.62 -1.75
N ARG A 122 -26.68 21.94 -2.07
CA ARG A 122 -27.14 21.72 -3.44
C ARG A 122 -28.41 22.51 -3.69
N ILE A 123 -28.47 23.15 -4.85
CA ILE A 123 -29.70 23.79 -5.34
C ILE A 123 -30.48 22.72 -6.09
N SER A 124 -31.67 22.35 -5.59
CA SER A 124 -32.54 21.39 -6.24
C SER A 124 -33.16 21.95 -7.52
N SER A 125 -33.79 21.09 -8.33
CA SER A 125 -34.49 21.51 -9.55
C SER A 125 -35.67 22.45 -9.27
N THR A 126 -36.13 22.54 -8.02
CA THR A 126 -37.17 23.47 -7.56
C THR A 126 -36.61 24.77 -7.00
N GLY A 127 -35.28 24.95 -6.98
CA GLY A 127 -34.60 26.11 -6.42
C GLY A 127 -34.43 26.08 -4.89
N ALA A 128 -34.78 24.97 -4.23
CA ALA A 128 -34.57 24.81 -2.78
C ALA A 128 -33.11 24.47 -2.49
N VAL A 129 -32.57 25.01 -1.39
CA VAL A 129 -31.24 24.64 -0.90
C VAL A 129 -31.36 23.41 -0.01
N GLU A 130 -30.78 22.30 -0.47
CA GLU A 130 -30.71 21.03 0.24
C GLU A 130 -29.29 20.78 0.75
N ILE A 131 -29.16 20.08 1.88
CA ILE A 131 -27.86 19.60 2.37
C ILE A 131 -27.67 18.19 1.84
N GLU A 132 -26.58 17.96 1.11
CA GLU A 132 -26.23 16.64 0.61
C GLU A 132 -24.84 16.20 1.04
N HIS A 133 -24.68 14.89 1.18
CA HIS A 133 -23.41 14.21 1.33
C HIS A 133 -23.07 13.54 -0.01
N ALA A 134 -22.43 14.30 -0.90
CA ALA A 134 -22.15 13.82 -2.24
C ALA A 134 -20.95 12.85 -2.23
N PRO A 135 -21.06 11.65 -2.82
CA PRO A 135 -19.89 10.83 -3.07
C PRO A 135 -19.05 11.43 -4.21
N VAL A 136 -17.74 11.28 -4.09
CA VAL A 136 -16.77 11.37 -5.18
C VAL A 136 -16.93 10.12 -6.04
N VAL A 137 -17.15 10.31 -7.35
CA VAL A 137 -17.18 9.21 -8.30
C VAL A 137 -15.76 8.96 -8.78
N VAL A 138 -15.23 7.79 -8.42
CA VAL A 138 -13.86 7.39 -8.74
C VAL A 138 -13.87 6.27 -9.76
N ARG A 139 -13.04 6.39 -10.79
CA ARG A 139 -12.75 5.30 -11.72
C ARG A 139 -11.46 4.62 -11.29
N VAL A 140 -11.54 3.35 -10.93
CA VAL A 140 -10.38 2.49 -10.63
C VAL A 140 -10.37 1.36 -11.66
N GLY A 141 -9.47 1.45 -12.63
CA GLY A 141 -9.47 0.57 -13.79
C GLY A 141 -10.81 0.62 -14.53
N ASN A 142 -11.46 -0.55 -14.67
CA ASN A 142 -12.76 -0.67 -15.33
C ASN A 142 -13.96 -0.49 -14.37
N SER A 143 -13.72 -0.22 -13.09
CA SER A 143 -14.77 -0.07 -12.08
C SER A 143 -15.04 1.39 -11.75
N VAL A 144 -16.32 1.73 -11.60
CA VAL A 144 -16.77 3.04 -11.10
C VAL A 144 -17.31 2.86 -9.70
N ILE A 145 -16.73 3.58 -8.74
CA ILE A 145 -17.00 3.43 -7.31
C ILE A 145 -17.37 4.80 -6.75
N GLN A 146 -18.32 4.80 -5.83
CA GLN A 146 -18.68 5.99 -5.05
C GLN A 146 -17.92 5.95 -3.73
N GLN A 147 -17.16 7.01 -3.46
CA GLN A 147 -16.33 7.15 -2.26
C GLN A 147 -16.54 8.52 -1.64
N TYR A 148 -16.53 8.63 -0.33
CA TYR A 148 -16.61 9.92 0.36
C TYR A 148 -15.22 10.50 0.56
N LEU A 149 -15.06 11.78 0.20
CA LEU A 149 -13.77 12.46 0.06
C LEU A 149 -12.79 12.19 1.20
N TRP A 150 -13.22 12.36 2.45
CA TRP A 150 -12.34 12.17 3.60
C TRP A 150 -12.53 10.82 4.29
N GLN A 151 -13.74 10.30 4.39
CA GLN A 151 -13.97 9.00 5.02
C GLN A 151 -13.25 7.85 4.29
N ASP A 152 -13.30 7.84 2.95
CA ASP A 152 -12.80 6.71 2.15
C ASP A 152 -11.43 6.99 1.52
N LEU A 153 -10.95 8.24 1.57
CA LEU A 153 -9.69 8.70 0.98
C LEU A 153 -9.51 8.20 -0.47
N PRO A 154 -10.31 8.72 -1.42
CA PRO A 154 -10.36 8.22 -2.78
C PRO A 154 -8.97 8.29 -3.42
N PHE A 155 -8.62 7.27 -4.21
CA PHE A 155 -7.29 7.08 -4.84
C PHE A 155 -6.12 6.74 -3.89
N LEU A 156 -6.23 6.88 -2.57
CA LEU A 156 -5.09 6.61 -1.67
C LEU A 156 -4.51 5.21 -1.87
N VAL A 157 -5.34 4.16 -1.77
CA VAL A 157 -4.88 2.77 -1.91
C VAL A 157 -4.37 2.47 -3.33
N PRO A 158 -5.12 2.79 -4.41
CA PRO A 158 -4.63 2.63 -5.78
C PRO A 158 -3.30 3.33 -6.05
N ASP A 159 -3.16 4.59 -5.63
CA ASP A 159 -1.96 5.38 -5.89
C ASP A 159 -0.76 4.85 -5.11
N MET A 160 -0.90 4.56 -3.80
CA MET A 160 0.19 3.97 -3.01
C MET A 160 0.64 2.61 -3.58
N THR A 161 -0.32 1.80 -4.04
CA THR A 161 -0.03 0.51 -4.69
C THR A 161 0.70 0.72 -6.01
N GLY A 162 0.24 1.67 -6.83
CA GLY A 162 0.88 2.04 -8.09
C GLY A 162 2.31 2.54 -7.90
N TYR A 163 2.54 3.43 -6.93
CA TYR A 163 3.88 3.91 -6.58
C TYR A 163 4.79 2.76 -6.13
N TRP A 164 4.29 1.81 -5.32
CA TRP A 164 5.09 0.64 -4.97
C TRP A 164 5.46 -0.21 -6.19
N ILE A 165 4.49 -0.53 -7.06
CA ILE A 165 4.73 -1.32 -8.28
C ILE A 165 5.80 -0.66 -9.17
N GLN A 166 5.70 0.65 -9.36
CA GLN A 166 6.55 1.41 -10.29
C GLN A 166 7.95 1.67 -9.72
N ASP A 167 8.04 2.01 -8.43
CA ASP A 167 9.27 2.57 -7.86
C ASP A 167 10.02 1.63 -6.92
N CYS A 168 9.41 0.55 -6.41
CA CYS A 168 10.03 -0.35 -5.42
C CYS A 168 11.43 -0.81 -5.84
N ALA A 169 11.60 -1.23 -7.09
CA ALA A 169 12.90 -1.67 -7.61
C ALA A 169 13.93 -0.54 -7.65
N ARG A 170 13.50 0.67 -8.00
CA ARG A 170 14.34 1.84 -8.22
C ARG A 170 14.78 2.51 -6.93
N MET A 171 14.00 2.37 -5.87
CA MET A 171 14.32 2.89 -4.53
C MET A 171 15.61 2.31 -3.96
N SER A 172 16.19 3.03 -3.00
CA SER A 172 17.20 2.46 -2.11
C SER A 172 16.57 1.46 -1.11
N CYS A 173 17.38 0.67 -0.40
CA CYS A 173 16.88 -0.22 0.65
C CYS A 173 16.28 0.58 1.81
N SER A 174 16.94 1.67 2.24
CA SER A 174 16.40 2.57 3.27
C SER A 174 15.09 3.21 2.87
N GLN A 175 14.93 3.60 1.60
CA GLN A 175 13.68 4.19 1.13
C GLN A 175 12.53 3.19 1.16
N ARG A 176 12.77 1.94 0.71
CA ARG A 176 11.78 0.85 0.80
C ARG A 176 11.39 0.59 2.26
N GLU A 177 12.35 0.59 3.17
CA GLU A 177 12.10 0.43 4.61
C GLU A 177 11.27 1.59 5.17
N ARG A 178 11.66 2.84 4.92
CA ARG A 178 10.97 4.05 5.43
C ARG A 178 9.53 4.15 4.93
N ILE A 179 9.30 3.96 3.63
CA ILE A 179 7.94 4.04 3.08
C ILE A 179 7.07 2.89 3.61
N SER A 180 7.64 1.68 3.74
CA SER A 180 6.93 0.53 4.33
C SER A 180 6.61 0.78 5.80
N PHE A 181 7.54 1.35 6.55
CA PHE A 181 7.32 1.75 7.94
C PHE A 181 6.21 2.80 8.05
N PHE A 182 6.22 3.81 7.19
CA PHE A 182 5.22 4.87 7.14
C PHE A 182 3.82 4.29 6.87
N TRP A 183 3.65 3.50 5.82
CA TRP A 183 2.37 2.88 5.47
C TRP A 183 1.91 1.84 6.49
N ALA A 184 2.82 1.04 7.04
CA ALA A 184 2.49 0.07 8.07
C ALA A 184 2.05 0.75 9.37
N SER A 185 2.69 1.85 9.73
CA SER A 185 2.31 2.64 10.91
C SER A 185 0.96 3.35 10.70
N LEU A 186 0.73 3.94 9.52
CA LEU A 186 -0.56 4.54 9.16
C LEU A 186 -1.67 3.50 9.19
N THR A 187 -1.39 2.32 8.65
CA THR A 187 -2.28 1.16 8.71
C THR A 187 -2.57 0.88 10.18
N ALA A 188 -1.58 0.48 10.98
CA ALA A 188 -1.77 0.09 12.37
C ALA A 188 -2.58 1.09 13.23
N ALA A 189 -2.41 2.40 12.99
CA ALA A 189 -3.08 3.45 13.74
C ALA A 189 -4.52 3.77 13.27
N SER A 190 -4.93 3.33 12.08
CA SER A 190 -6.27 3.58 11.53
C SER A 190 -7.19 2.36 11.66
N SER A 191 -8.48 2.58 11.93
CA SER A 191 -9.53 1.55 11.88
C SER A 191 -10.37 1.61 10.60
N ALA A 192 -10.10 2.57 9.71
CA ALA A 192 -10.91 2.79 8.52
C ALA A 192 -10.68 1.70 7.45
N PRO A 193 -11.69 1.38 6.61
CA PRO A 193 -11.61 0.34 5.58
C PRO A 193 -10.41 0.45 4.63
N TRP A 194 -10.04 1.67 4.22
CA TRP A 194 -8.89 1.92 3.33
C TRP A 194 -7.56 1.41 3.90
N SER A 195 -7.45 1.30 5.24
CA SER A 195 -6.23 0.80 5.89
C SER A 195 -5.98 -0.68 5.62
N PHE A 196 -7.03 -1.49 5.45
CA PHE A 196 -6.91 -2.88 5.00
C PHE A 196 -6.45 -2.95 3.55
N GLY A 197 -6.86 -1.97 2.72
CA GLY A 197 -6.38 -1.81 1.36
C GLY A 197 -4.87 -1.55 1.29
N LEU A 198 -4.29 -0.80 2.23
CA LEU A 198 -2.84 -0.58 2.26
C LEU A 198 -2.05 -1.86 2.58
N CYS A 199 -2.63 -2.84 3.29
CA CYS A 199 -1.99 -4.13 3.50
C CYS A 199 -1.71 -4.89 2.19
N ARG A 200 -2.33 -4.52 1.07
CA ARG A 200 -2.00 -5.06 -0.26
C ARG A 200 -0.53 -4.86 -0.62
N ILE A 201 0.04 -3.73 -0.23
CA ILE A 201 1.46 -3.46 -0.42
C ILE A 201 2.29 -4.43 0.42
N ALA A 202 1.87 -4.71 1.66
CA ALA A 202 2.50 -5.74 2.50
C ALA A 202 2.44 -7.13 1.84
N LEU A 203 1.31 -7.47 1.21
CA LEU A 203 1.16 -8.74 0.48
C LEU A 203 2.18 -8.86 -0.65
N MET A 204 2.35 -7.80 -1.44
CA MET A 204 3.36 -7.75 -2.51
C MET A 204 4.78 -7.86 -1.94
N VAL A 205 5.10 -7.11 -0.89
CA VAL A 205 6.40 -7.19 -0.19
C VAL A 205 6.68 -8.63 0.26
N LEU A 206 5.73 -9.28 0.94
CA LEU A 206 5.89 -10.63 1.46
C LEU A 206 5.99 -11.68 0.34
N ARG A 207 5.18 -11.55 -0.71
CA ARG A 207 5.25 -12.40 -1.90
C ARG A 207 6.62 -12.29 -2.57
N ASP A 208 7.05 -11.07 -2.84
CA ASP A 208 8.31 -10.84 -3.55
C ASP A 208 9.50 -11.29 -2.69
N THR A 209 9.43 -11.12 -1.36
CA THR A 209 10.51 -11.53 -0.44
C THR A 209 10.56 -13.04 -0.17
N LEU A 210 9.41 -13.67 0.06
CA LEU A 210 9.32 -15.03 0.65
C LEU A 210 8.75 -16.08 -0.31
N GLU A 211 8.00 -15.68 -1.34
CA GLU A 211 7.40 -16.62 -2.30
C GLU A 211 8.10 -16.63 -3.65
N THR A 212 9.14 -15.80 -3.83
CA THR A 212 9.92 -15.73 -5.06
C THR A 212 11.32 -16.27 -4.81
N GLN A 213 11.84 -17.02 -5.78
CA GLN A 213 13.21 -17.55 -5.70
C GLN A 213 14.20 -16.39 -5.88
N ARG A 214 14.84 -15.96 -4.79
CA ARG A 214 15.82 -14.86 -4.77
C ARG A 214 17.07 -15.24 -4.00
N ARG A 215 18.19 -14.56 -4.32
CA ARG A 215 19.42 -14.66 -3.53
C ARG A 215 19.24 -13.93 -2.20
N LEU A 216 19.91 -14.39 -1.15
CA LEU A 216 19.81 -13.76 0.17
C LEU A 216 20.39 -12.34 0.17
N ALA A 217 21.62 -12.18 -0.32
CA ALA A 217 22.31 -10.90 -0.42
C ALA A 217 23.20 -10.84 -1.67
N SER A 218 23.47 -9.64 -2.17
CA SER A 218 24.37 -9.40 -3.30
C SER A 218 25.83 -9.52 -2.88
N ALA A 219 26.65 -10.15 -3.72
CA ALA A 219 28.08 -10.35 -3.47
C ALA A 219 28.96 -9.15 -3.86
N GLY A 220 28.39 -8.11 -4.47
CA GLY A 220 29.08 -6.91 -4.94
C GLY A 220 28.38 -5.62 -4.52
N LEU A 221 29.13 -4.52 -4.58
CA LEU A 221 28.63 -3.16 -4.37
C LEU A 221 27.89 -2.71 -5.64
N GLU A 222 26.64 -2.26 -5.51
CA GLU A 222 25.93 -1.58 -6.60
C GLU A 222 26.70 -0.29 -6.97
N PRO A 223 26.73 0.10 -8.26
CA PRO A 223 27.27 1.38 -8.67
C PRO A 223 26.47 2.52 -8.00
N GLY A 224 27.14 3.38 -7.22
CA GLY A 224 26.50 4.42 -6.41
C GLY A 224 26.50 4.16 -4.90
N GLY A 225 26.95 2.98 -4.46
CA GLY A 225 26.95 2.55 -3.06
C GLY A 225 25.77 1.62 -2.74
N GLU A 226 25.83 0.95 -1.60
CA GLU A 226 24.90 -0.15 -1.24
C GLU A 226 23.45 0.28 -1.05
N ASP A 227 23.23 1.56 -0.77
CA ASP A 227 21.91 2.11 -0.49
C ASP A 227 21.63 3.32 -1.37
N SER A 228 21.80 3.14 -2.69
CA SER A 228 21.50 4.16 -3.69
C SER A 228 20.26 3.80 -4.52
N GLU A 229 19.55 4.85 -4.97
CA GLU A 229 18.52 4.73 -6.00
C GLU A 229 19.16 4.27 -7.32
N ASN A 230 18.48 3.39 -8.04
CA ASN A 230 18.96 2.86 -9.32
C ASN A 230 17.82 2.81 -10.33
N ALA A 231 17.80 3.76 -11.27
CA ALA A 231 16.75 3.88 -12.25
C ALA A 231 16.62 2.67 -13.20
N GLY A 232 17.71 1.91 -13.40
CA GLY A 232 17.73 0.72 -14.25
C GLY A 232 17.44 -0.59 -13.52
N ARG A 233 17.21 -0.55 -12.19
CA ARG A 233 16.97 -1.77 -11.40
C ARG A 233 15.54 -2.26 -11.64
N THR A 234 15.40 -3.55 -11.96
CA THR A 234 14.10 -4.22 -12.07
C THR A 234 13.79 -5.03 -10.80
N ILE A 235 12.52 -5.40 -10.61
CA ILE A 235 12.09 -6.13 -9.42
C ILE A 235 12.86 -7.46 -9.26
N ASP A 236 13.18 -8.15 -10.35
CA ASP A 236 13.90 -9.44 -10.33
C ASP A 236 15.36 -9.33 -9.89
N MET A 237 15.94 -8.12 -9.96
CA MET A 237 17.30 -7.85 -9.49
C MET A 237 17.38 -7.73 -7.96
N LEU A 238 16.25 -7.52 -7.28
CA LEU A 238 16.22 -7.40 -5.83
C LEU A 238 16.51 -8.74 -5.13
N THR A 239 17.35 -8.69 -4.11
CA THR A 239 17.62 -9.81 -3.20
C THR A 239 16.60 -9.87 -2.07
N ILE A 240 16.64 -10.95 -1.29
CA ILE A 240 15.83 -11.05 -0.06
C ILE A 240 16.20 -9.90 0.89
N ALA A 241 17.50 -9.61 1.07
CA ALA A 241 17.98 -8.52 1.92
C ALA A 241 17.40 -7.14 1.56
N ASP A 242 17.23 -6.88 0.26
CA ASP A 242 16.69 -5.61 -0.24
C ASP A 242 15.24 -5.35 0.17
N LEU A 243 14.48 -6.43 0.40
CA LEU A 243 13.04 -6.40 0.72
C LEU A 243 12.73 -6.82 2.16
N LEU A 244 13.63 -7.56 2.82
CA LEU A 244 13.40 -8.13 4.15
C LEU A 244 13.19 -7.06 5.22
N ARG A 245 13.89 -5.91 5.11
CA ARG A 245 13.66 -4.76 6.00
C ARG A 245 12.28 -4.15 5.83
N ALA A 246 11.81 -4.01 4.58
CA ALA A 246 10.44 -3.58 4.28
C ALA A 246 9.40 -4.58 4.84
N ALA A 247 9.63 -5.88 4.65
CA ALA A 247 8.77 -6.93 5.22
C ALA A 247 8.73 -6.86 6.75
N ASN A 248 9.89 -6.65 7.38
CA ASN A 248 9.98 -6.47 8.82
C ASN A 248 9.22 -5.23 9.30
N ALA A 249 9.30 -4.10 8.60
CA ALA A 249 8.57 -2.88 8.94
C ALA A 249 7.05 -3.11 8.95
N TRP A 250 6.54 -3.80 7.91
CA TRP A 250 5.13 -4.19 7.83
C TRP A 250 4.71 -5.11 8.98
N LEU A 251 5.46 -6.17 9.25
CA LEU A 251 5.09 -7.13 10.28
C LEU A 251 5.28 -6.59 11.69
N ALA A 252 6.25 -5.69 11.92
CA ALA A 252 6.46 -5.06 13.21
C ALA A 252 5.38 -4.04 13.56
N ARG A 253 4.88 -3.29 12.58
CA ARG A 253 3.90 -2.21 12.82
C ARG A 253 2.47 -2.67 12.58
N ALA A 254 2.20 -3.37 11.48
CA ALA A 254 0.87 -3.81 11.05
C ALA A 254 0.65 -5.33 11.10
N GLY A 255 1.51 -6.09 11.79
CA GLY A 255 1.44 -7.56 11.83
C GLY A 255 0.11 -8.11 12.36
N SER A 256 -0.50 -7.45 13.35
CA SER A 256 -1.82 -7.83 13.86
C SER A 256 -2.90 -7.74 12.78
N ARG A 257 -2.85 -6.71 11.93
CA ARG A 257 -3.80 -6.54 10.81
C ARG A 257 -3.57 -7.54 9.69
N ILE A 258 -2.31 -7.78 9.34
CA ILE A 258 -1.96 -8.81 8.35
C ILE A 258 -2.46 -10.18 8.83
N THR A 259 -2.33 -10.47 10.13
CA THR A 259 -2.83 -11.72 10.74
C THR A 259 -4.36 -11.81 10.63
N GLN A 260 -5.09 -10.73 10.95
CA GLN A 260 -6.55 -10.67 10.78
C GLN A 260 -6.98 -10.92 9.32
N LEU A 261 -6.26 -10.34 8.34
CA LEU A 261 -6.54 -10.57 6.92
C LEU A 261 -6.30 -12.02 6.51
N CYS A 262 -5.22 -12.64 6.97
CA CYS A 262 -4.92 -14.06 6.71
C CYS A 262 -5.98 -14.99 7.30
N GLU A 263 -6.49 -14.67 8.50
CA GLU A 263 -7.53 -15.46 9.14
C GLU A 263 -8.90 -15.30 8.47
N ALA A 264 -9.28 -14.07 8.12
CA ALA A 264 -10.56 -13.80 7.47
C ALA A 264 -10.66 -14.36 6.05
N GLY A 265 -9.54 -14.75 5.42
CA GLY A 265 -9.52 -15.21 4.03
C GLY A 265 -9.87 -14.11 3.03
N ASP A 266 -9.72 -12.86 3.46
CA ASP A 266 -9.72 -11.64 2.66
C ASP A 266 -10.77 -11.52 1.56
N SER A 267 -12.03 -11.51 2.00
CA SER A 267 -13.10 -10.91 1.21
C SER A 267 -13.13 -9.41 1.44
N ASN A 268 -13.12 -8.61 0.37
CA ASN A 268 -13.37 -7.16 0.42
C ASN A 268 -14.66 -6.81 1.21
N ALA A 269 -15.63 -7.73 1.24
CA ALA A 269 -16.84 -7.62 2.04
C ALA A 269 -16.56 -7.62 3.56
N ALA A 270 -15.62 -8.42 4.04
CA ALA A 270 -15.26 -8.48 5.46
C ALA A 270 -14.49 -7.23 5.93
N THR A 271 -13.80 -6.55 5.03
CA THR A 271 -13.02 -5.34 5.33
C THR A 271 -13.78 -4.04 5.08
N GLY A 272 -14.97 -4.11 4.47
CA GLY A 272 -15.73 -2.94 4.01
C GLY A 272 -15.02 -2.17 2.90
N LEU A 273 -13.98 -2.74 2.29
CA LEU A 273 -13.20 -2.09 1.25
C LEU A 273 -13.97 -2.14 -0.07
N THR A 274 -14.37 -0.98 -0.58
CA THR A 274 -15.09 -0.85 -1.85
C THR A 274 -14.17 -0.91 -3.07
N ILE A 275 -12.85 -0.86 -2.85
CA ILE A 275 -11.83 -0.82 -3.91
C ILE A 275 -11.54 -2.25 -4.39
N PRO A 276 -11.74 -2.56 -5.69
CA PRO A 276 -11.40 -3.85 -6.25
C PRO A 276 -9.89 -4.07 -6.16
N VAL A 277 -9.51 -5.31 -5.88
CA VAL A 277 -8.11 -5.70 -5.79
C VAL A 277 -7.72 -6.32 -7.13
N PRO A 278 -6.70 -5.78 -7.82
CA PRO A 278 -6.18 -6.40 -9.04
C PRO A 278 -5.68 -7.82 -8.79
N ASP A 279 -5.99 -8.76 -9.68
CA ASP A 279 -5.65 -10.18 -9.52
C ASP A 279 -4.13 -10.42 -9.39
N ASP A 280 -3.33 -9.60 -10.08
CA ASP A 280 -1.87 -9.64 -10.04
C ASP A 280 -1.31 -9.26 -8.66
N VAL A 281 -2.00 -8.42 -7.88
CA VAL A 281 -1.62 -8.07 -6.51
C VAL A 281 -1.91 -9.24 -5.56
N SER A 282 -3.02 -9.94 -5.76
CA SER A 282 -3.44 -11.07 -4.92
C SER A 282 -2.72 -12.39 -5.24
N ALA A 283 -2.10 -12.49 -6.42
CA ALA A 283 -1.48 -13.71 -6.91
C ALA A 283 -0.43 -14.31 -5.94
N LEU A 284 -0.36 -15.64 -5.93
CA LEU A 284 0.68 -16.40 -5.23
C LEU A 284 2.01 -16.29 -5.99
N GLY A 285 3.11 -16.22 -5.27
CA GLY A 285 4.45 -16.34 -5.84
C GLY A 285 4.81 -17.80 -6.16
N PRO A 286 5.82 -18.04 -7.02
CA PRO A 286 6.14 -19.37 -7.52
C PRO A 286 6.42 -20.42 -6.44
N LEU A 287 7.06 -20.05 -5.33
CA LEU A 287 7.38 -20.98 -4.25
C LEU A 287 6.14 -21.38 -3.44
N ALA A 288 5.19 -20.47 -3.23
CA ALA A 288 3.93 -20.80 -2.58
C ALA A 288 3.06 -21.70 -3.47
N GLN A 289 3.02 -21.43 -4.78
CA GLN A 289 2.35 -22.30 -5.74
C GLN A 289 2.95 -23.71 -5.75
N ALA A 290 4.28 -23.82 -5.78
CA ALA A 290 4.99 -25.10 -5.73
C ALA A 290 4.75 -25.86 -4.41
N ALA A 291 4.50 -25.14 -3.32
CA ALA A 291 4.14 -25.72 -2.02
C ALA A 291 2.66 -26.12 -1.90
N GLY A 292 1.86 -25.97 -2.96
CA GLY A 292 0.45 -26.37 -2.99
C GLY A 292 -0.50 -25.43 -2.26
N ILE A 293 -0.08 -24.20 -1.97
CA ILE A 293 -0.93 -23.18 -1.34
C ILE A 293 -2.06 -22.83 -2.30
N GLN A 294 -3.29 -22.79 -1.80
CA GLN A 294 -4.46 -22.45 -2.61
C GLN A 294 -4.58 -20.93 -2.75
N ALA A 295 -4.84 -20.48 -3.98
CA ALA A 295 -5.17 -19.08 -4.22
C ALA A 295 -6.55 -18.76 -3.64
N VAL A 296 -6.66 -17.64 -2.95
CA VAL A 296 -7.92 -17.13 -2.39
C VAL A 296 -8.15 -15.71 -2.88
N PRO A 297 -9.41 -15.25 -2.98
CA PRO A 297 -9.72 -13.85 -3.26
C PRO A 297 -8.94 -12.93 -2.31
N GLY A 298 -8.40 -11.83 -2.85
CA GLY A 298 -7.61 -10.87 -2.08
C GLY A 298 -6.19 -11.33 -1.72
N GLY A 299 -5.96 -12.63 -1.58
CA GLY A 299 -4.62 -13.25 -1.53
C GLY A 299 -4.05 -13.48 -0.14
N PHE A 300 -4.69 -13.02 0.93
CA PHE A 300 -4.31 -13.37 2.30
C PHE A 300 -5.01 -14.66 2.76
N SER A 301 -4.22 -15.59 3.31
CA SER A 301 -4.75 -16.83 3.90
C SER A 301 -3.86 -17.34 5.02
N SER A 302 -4.43 -18.09 5.97
CA SER A 302 -3.65 -18.75 7.03
C SER A 302 -2.59 -19.70 6.46
N GLN A 303 -2.88 -20.39 5.34
CA GLN A 303 -1.89 -21.25 4.67
C GLN A 303 -0.67 -20.44 4.21
N ARG A 304 -0.90 -19.28 3.59
CA ARG A 304 0.15 -18.37 3.12
C ARG A 304 0.95 -17.80 4.30
N TRP A 305 0.28 -17.48 5.41
CA TRP A 305 0.91 -17.03 6.65
C TRP A 305 1.91 -18.07 7.21
N PHE A 306 1.49 -19.33 7.33
CA PHE A 306 2.38 -20.40 7.81
C PHE A 306 3.51 -20.71 6.81
N PHE A 307 3.25 -20.58 5.51
CA PHE A 307 4.28 -20.69 4.48
C PHE A 307 5.36 -19.62 4.66
N TRP A 308 4.99 -18.35 4.87
CA TRP A 308 5.93 -17.26 5.14
C TRP A 308 6.76 -17.50 6.40
N LEU A 309 6.11 -17.93 7.49
CA LEU A 309 6.81 -18.23 8.74
C LEU A 309 7.86 -19.33 8.53
N ARG A 310 7.49 -20.42 7.85
CA ARG A 310 8.43 -21.51 7.52
C ARG A 310 9.58 -21.01 6.65
N ARG A 311 9.31 -20.16 5.66
CA ARG A 311 10.35 -19.61 4.78
C ARG A 311 11.34 -18.73 5.56
N LEU A 312 10.87 -17.94 6.52
CA LEU A 312 11.74 -17.13 7.38
C LEU A 312 12.61 -17.99 8.29
N ASP A 313 12.06 -19.08 8.84
CA ASP A 313 12.83 -20.07 9.60
C ASP A 313 13.92 -20.72 8.72
N GLU A 314 13.60 -21.10 7.48
CA GLU A 314 14.56 -21.65 6.52
C GLU A 314 15.69 -20.65 6.24
N ILE A 315 15.36 -19.40 5.91
CA ILE A 315 16.35 -18.33 5.66
C ILE A 315 17.23 -18.12 6.91
N GLY A 316 16.61 -18.09 8.10
CA GLY A 316 17.30 -17.91 9.37
C GLY A 316 18.15 -19.12 9.80
N ALA A 317 17.81 -20.32 9.35
CA ALA A 317 18.50 -21.58 9.67
C ALA A 317 19.53 -21.98 8.62
N GLU A 318 19.40 -21.52 7.38
CA GLU A 318 20.36 -21.75 6.30
C GLU A 318 21.76 -21.44 6.83
N THR A 319 22.62 -22.44 6.89
CA THR A 319 24.06 -22.23 7.05
C THR A 319 24.57 -21.81 5.68
N SER A 320 25.23 -20.65 5.56
CA SER A 320 25.83 -20.30 4.25
C SER A 320 26.93 -21.32 3.93
N PRO A 321 27.17 -21.61 2.65
CA PRO A 321 27.13 -22.94 2.05
C PRO A 321 28.35 -23.80 2.39
N ARG A 322 28.20 -25.10 2.10
CA ARG A 322 29.22 -26.16 1.97
C ARG A 322 30.38 -25.82 1.00
N GLY A 323 31.06 -24.70 1.17
CA GLY A 323 32.20 -24.28 0.33
C GLY A 323 33.31 -23.52 1.06
N LEU A 324 33.16 -23.22 2.35
CA LEU A 324 34.20 -22.54 3.14
C LEU A 324 35.11 -23.49 3.94
N ALA A 325 34.99 -24.81 3.71
CA ALA A 325 35.87 -25.79 4.34
C ALA A 325 37.30 -25.81 3.76
N GLU A 326 37.57 -25.10 2.65
CA GLU A 326 38.91 -25.07 2.04
C GLU A 326 39.66 -23.73 2.20
N SER A 327 39.09 -22.72 2.88
CA SER A 327 39.79 -21.43 3.11
C SER A 327 39.66 -20.97 4.57
N SER A 328 40.02 -21.87 5.49
CA SER A 328 40.12 -21.56 6.91
C SER A 328 41.41 -20.79 7.20
N ALA A 329 41.29 -19.45 7.25
CA ALA A 329 42.10 -18.54 8.09
C ALA A 329 41.74 -17.06 7.85
N MET A 330 41.19 -16.69 6.67
CA MET A 330 40.94 -15.28 6.30
C MET A 330 39.46 -14.93 6.04
N GLY A 331 38.54 -15.90 6.05
CA GLY A 331 37.15 -15.72 5.60
C GLY A 331 36.13 -15.17 6.61
N MET A 332 36.48 -15.03 7.89
CA MET A 332 35.55 -14.59 8.96
C MET A 332 35.36 -13.07 9.03
N ALA A 333 36.22 -12.29 8.38
CA ALA A 333 36.18 -10.83 8.39
C ALA A 333 35.66 -10.20 7.08
N SER A 334 35.17 -11.01 6.14
CA SER A 334 34.63 -10.48 4.89
C SER A 334 33.32 -9.70 5.17
N PRO A 335 33.20 -8.43 4.71
CA PRO A 335 31.97 -7.65 4.84
C PRO A 335 30.72 -8.36 4.32
N PHE A 336 30.89 -9.21 3.29
CA PHE A 336 29.81 -10.03 2.74
C PHE A 336 29.31 -11.10 3.72
N VAL A 337 30.22 -11.79 4.43
CA VAL A 337 29.86 -12.81 5.42
C VAL A 337 29.12 -12.18 6.60
N GLN A 338 29.57 -11.00 7.03
CA GLN A 338 28.91 -10.22 8.07
C GLN A 338 27.50 -9.81 7.64
N ARG A 339 27.34 -9.31 6.40
CA ARG A 339 26.01 -8.99 5.84
C ARG A 339 25.09 -10.20 5.84
N VAL A 340 25.55 -11.34 5.32
CA VAL A 340 24.72 -12.57 5.29
C VAL A 340 24.27 -12.98 6.70
N ARG A 341 25.12 -12.80 7.72
CA ARG A 341 24.76 -13.07 9.12
C ARG A 341 23.68 -12.11 9.62
N GLU A 342 23.82 -10.81 9.35
CA GLU A 342 22.85 -9.79 9.72
C GLU A 342 21.48 -10.06 9.09
N GLU A 343 21.45 -10.42 7.80
CA GLU A 343 20.19 -10.72 7.11
C GLU A 343 19.50 -11.98 7.64
N LYS A 344 20.26 -12.99 8.07
CA LYS A 344 19.70 -14.17 8.77
C LYS A 344 19.13 -13.81 10.14
N GLN A 345 19.81 -12.94 10.88
CA GLN A 345 19.30 -12.43 12.14
C GLN A 345 18.03 -11.60 11.92
N MET A 346 17.98 -10.81 10.85
CA MET A 346 16.78 -10.09 10.46
C MET A 346 15.63 -11.05 10.15
N ALA A 347 15.85 -12.13 9.39
CA ALA A 347 14.81 -13.12 9.10
C ALA A 347 14.23 -13.74 10.37
N ARG A 348 15.07 -14.06 11.36
CA ARG A 348 14.64 -14.54 12.68
C ARG A 348 13.82 -13.49 13.44
N ARG A 349 14.21 -12.21 13.36
CA ARG A 349 13.45 -11.10 13.95
C ARG A 349 12.07 -10.95 13.30
N VAL A 350 12.00 -11.09 11.98
CA VAL A 350 10.72 -11.05 11.25
C VAL A 350 9.82 -12.21 11.69
N ALA A 351 10.36 -13.43 11.77
CA ALA A 351 9.63 -14.60 12.26
C ALA A 351 9.12 -14.40 13.70
N TYR A 352 9.96 -13.84 14.58
CA TYR A 352 9.57 -13.50 15.93
C TYR A 352 8.42 -12.48 15.95
N ASN A 353 8.50 -11.40 15.17
CA ASN A 353 7.43 -10.40 15.08
C ASN A 353 6.11 -11.01 14.57
N MET A 354 6.16 -11.94 13.61
CA MET A 354 4.97 -12.67 13.17
C MET A 354 4.33 -13.46 14.31
N VAL A 355 5.13 -14.26 15.03
CA VAL A 355 4.63 -15.06 16.16
C VAL A 355 4.11 -14.17 17.28
N TYR A 356 4.82 -13.10 17.62
CA TYR A 356 4.45 -12.15 18.66
C TYR A 356 3.14 -11.42 18.32
N THR A 357 3.02 -10.86 17.12
CA THR A 357 1.79 -10.15 16.72
C THR A 357 0.60 -11.09 16.59
N ALA A 358 0.82 -12.31 16.11
CA ALA A 358 -0.21 -13.35 16.15
C ALA A 358 -0.61 -13.63 17.59
N SER A 359 0.32 -13.87 18.52
CA SER A 359 0.00 -14.21 19.92
C SER A 359 -0.77 -13.13 20.68
N GLN A 360 -0.72 -11.87 20.23
CA GLN A 360 -1.56 -10.79 20.79
C GLN A 360 -3.00 -10.79 20.26
N SER A 361 -3.32 -11.66 19.29
CA SER A 361 -4.64 -11.79 18.69
C SER A 361 -5.36 -13.05 19.18
N ASN A 362 -6.67 -12.99 19.37
CA ASN A 362 -7.50 -14.18 19.61
C ASN A 362 -7.82 -14.88 18.28
N SER A 363 -6.78 -15.32 17.56
CA SER A 363 -6.91 -15.94 16.23
C SER A 363 -6.72 -17.45 16.27
N THR A 364 -7.31 -18.14 15.30
CA THR A 364 -7.05 -19.55 14.97
C THR A 364 -5.59 -19.81 14.63
N ILE A 365 -4.89 -18.81 14.08
CA ILE A 365 -3.44 -18.85 13.84
C ILE A 365 -2.69 -19.04 15.17
N VAL A 366 -3.10 -18.39 16.27
CA VAL A 366 -2.49 -18.59 17.59
C VAL A 366 -2.72 -20.00 18.12
N GLN A 367 -3.92 -20.54 17.96
CA GLN A 367 -4.23 -21.90 18.39
C GLN A 367 -3.31 -22.92 17.71
N GLU A 368 -3.07 -22.74 16.41
CA GLU A 368 -2.11 -23.56 15.67
C GLU A 368 -0.66 -23.31 16.11
N LEU A 369 -0.26 -22.07 16.41
CA LEU A 369 1.07 -21.79 16.97
C LEU A 369 1.30 -22.45 18.34
N ILE A 370 0.28 -22.46 19.20
CA ILE A 370 0.30 -23.19 20.48
C ILE A 370 0.45 -24.69 20.21
N ARG A 371 -0.31 -25.25 19.26
CA ARG A 371 -0.18 -26.66 18.85
C ARG A 371 1.23 -27.00 18.34
N MET A 372 1.88 -26.06 17.66
CA MET A 372 3.26 -26.18 17.19
C MET A 372 4.31 -25.92 18.28
N GLY A 373 3.91 -25.58 19.52
CA GLY A 373 4.82 -25.26 20.62
C GLY A 373 5.60 -23.96 20.45
N ARG A 374 5.13 -23.05 19.58
CA ARG A 374 5.77 -21.75 19.30
C ARG A 374 5.32 -20.65 20.26
N VAL A 375 4.20 -20.85 20.95
CA VAL A 375 3.64 -19.94 21.96
C VAL A 375 3.31 -20.78 23.20
N PRO A 376 3.70 -20.36 24.41
CA PRO A 376 3.30 -21.07 25.63
C PRO A 376 1.78 -21.00 25.83
N LEU A 377 1.22 -22.06 26.43
CA LEU A 377 -0.19 -22.15 26.80
C LEU A 377 -0.63 -21.06 27.78
#